data_AF-E4NVU4-F1
#
_entry.id   AF-E4NVU4-F1
#
_cell.length_a   1.000
_cell.length_b   1.000
_cell.length_c   1.000
_cell.angle_alpha   90.00
_cell.angle_beta   90.00
_cell.angle_gamma   90.00
#
_symmetry.space_group_name_H-M   'P 1'
#
loop_
_entity.id
_entity.type
_entity.pdbx_description
1 polymer ?
#
loop_
_entity_poly.entity_id
_entity_poly.type
_entity_poly.pdbx_seq_one_letter_code
_entity_poly.pdbx_strand_id
1 'polypeptide(L)' 'MDGLIDIPEEKWLRGGTPDESRIVPWGVQSIDHEDIDFWQGQVESELVDEAVAALAEELQ' A
#
# COMPACT_ATOMS: atom_id res chain seq x y z
N MET A 1 4.59 -8.12 13.20
CA MET A 1 5.60 -7.81 12.18
C MET A 1 5.80 -6.33 12.28
N ASP A 2 6.99 -5.91 12.66
CA ASP A 2 7.31 -4.49 12.81
C ASP A 2 7.45 -3.86 11.42
N GLY A 3 7.19 -2.55 11.29
CA GLY A 3 7.32 -1.81 10.02
C GLY A 3 6.14 -1.93 9.05
N LEU A 4 5.05 -2.61 9.42
CA LEU A 4 3.80 -2.57 8.65
C LEU A 4 3.08 -1.23 8.87
N ILE A 5 2.46 -0.72 7.81
CA ILE A 5 1.68 0.52 7.85
C ILE A 5 0.20 0.15 7.76
N ASP A 6 -0.59 0.50 8.76
CA ASP A 6 -2.03 0.29 8.73
C ASP A 6 -2.68 1.12 7.62
N ILE A 7 -3.74 0.59 7.00
CA ILE A 7 -4.59 1.33 6.05
C ILE A 7 -5.92 1.60 6.74
N PRO A 8 -6.09 2.76 7.41
CA PRO A 8 -7.38 3.13 8.00
C PRO A 8 -8.47 3.24 6.93
N GLU A 9 -9.70 2.89 7.27
CA GLU A 9 -10.85 2.97 6.35
C GLU A 9 -11.02 4.40 5.81
N GLU A 10 -10.77 5.40 6.64
CA GLU A 10 -10.91 6.82 6.31
C GLU A 10 -9.87 7.32 5.32
N LYS A 11 -8.76 6.60 5.16
CA LYS A 11 -7.67 6.94 4.22
C LYS A 11 -7.95 6.45 2.80
N TRP A 12 -9.06 5.73 2.57
CA TRP A 12 -9.55 5.42 1.22
C TRP A 12 -10.34 6.60 0.64
N LEU A 13 -9.85 7.17 -0.46
CA LEU A 13 -10.57 8.17 -1.24
C LEU A 13 -11.64 7.53 -2.14
N ARG A 14 -11.39 6.30 -2.61
CA ARG A 14 -12.30 5.46 -3.39
C ARG A 14 -12.00 4.00 -3.16
N GLY A 15 -13.01 3.15 -3.15
CA GLY A 15 -12.83 1.71 -2.93
C GLY A 15 -12.67 1.40 -1.45
N GLY A 16 -11.82 0.44 -1.12
CA GLY A 16 -11.63 -0.03 0.26
C GLY A 16 -11.13 -1.46 0.32
N THR A 17 -10.96 -1.97 1.53
CA THR A 17 -10.78 -3.39 1.84
C THR A 17 -11.91 -3.86 2.75
N PRO A 18 -12.39 -5.11 2.62
CA PRO A 18 -13.45 -5.63 3.48
C PRO A 18 -13.00 -5.85 4.91
N ASP A 19 -11.69 -6.04 5.11
CA ASP A 19 -11.06 -6.34 6.40
C ASP A 19 -9.91 -5.35 6.68
N GLU A 20 -9.50 -5.30 7.95
CA GLU A 20 -8.30 -4.57 8.38
C GLU A 20 -7.10 -4.96 7.52
N SER A 21 -6.48 -3.97 6.90
CA SER A 21 -5.43 -4.16 5.90
C SER A 21 -4.21 -3.30 6.20
N ARG A 22 -3.06 -3.77 5.73
CA ARG A 22 -1.76 -3.12 5.97
C ARG A 22 -0.94 -3.12 4.69
N ILE A 23 -0.11 -2.09 4.52
CA ILE A 23 0.93 -2.05 3.50
C ILE A 23 2.17 -2.76 4.06
N VAL A 24 2.79 -3.56 3.20
CA VAL A 24 4.12 -4.15 3.43
C VAL A 24 5.11 -3.37 2.55
N PRO A 25 5.81 -2.35 3.08
CA PRO A 25 6.64 -1.45 2.27
C PRO A 25 7.70 -2.15 1.41
N TRP A 26 8.37 -3.15 1.99
CA TRP A 26 9.40 -3.96 1.32
C TRP A 26 8.83 -5.05 0.39
N GLY A 27 7.51 -5.26 0.38
CA GLY A 27 6.83 -6.24 -0.47
C GLY A 27 6.69 -5.80 -1.93
N VAL A 28 7.65 -5.05 -2.46
CA VAL A 28 7.61 -4.49 -3.81
C VAL A 28 8.04 -5.52 -4.86
N GLN A 29 7.29 -5.59 -5.96
CA GLN A 29 7.56 -6.50 -7.08
C GLN A 29 7.32 -5.78 -8.41
N SER A 30 8.06 -6.16 -9.45
CA SER A 30 7.72 -5.83 -10.83
C SER A 30 6.81 -6.93 -11.38
N ILE A 31 5.59 -6.58 -11.77
CA ILE A 31 4.57 -7.50 -12.31
C ILE A 31 4.23 -7.14 -13.76
N ASP A 32 3.71 -8.09 -14.53
CA ASP A 32 3.23 -7.81 -15.88
C ASP A 32 1.85 -7.13 -15.83
N HIS A 33 1.50 -6.40 -16.90
CA HIS A 33 0.20 -5.72 -16.96
C HIS A 33 -0.99 -6.71 -16.91
N GLU A 34 -0.79 -7.91 -17.46
CA GLU A 34 -1.80 -8.98 -17.49
C GLU A 34 -2.08 -9.57 -16.10
N ASP A 35 -1.20 -9.36 -15.11
CA ASP A 35 -1.39 -9.81 -13.72
C ASP A 35 -2.31 -8.89 -12.91
N ILE A 36 -2.75 -7.75 -13.47
CA ILE A 36 -3.65 -6.80 -12.80
C ILE A 36 -5.09 -7.08 -13.23
N ASP A 37 -5.83 -7.82 -12.40
CA ASP A 37 -7.22 -8.21 -12.69
C ASP A 37 -8.20 -7.03 -12.71
N PHE A 38 -8.14 -6.15 -11.70
CA PHE A 38 -9.05 -5.02 -11.56
C PHE A 38 -8.47 -3.89 -10.72
N TRP A 39 -9.02 -2.68 -10.91
CA TRP A 39 -8.70 -1.53 -10.08
C TRP A 39 -9.53 -1.55 -8.79
N GLN A 40 -8.86 -1.67 -7.65
CA GLN A 40 -9.52 -1.74 -6.34
C GLN A 40 -9.98 -0.37 -5.81
N GLY A 41 -9.19 0.69 -6.01
CA GLY A 41 -9.45 1.97 -5.37
C GLY A 41 -8.26 2.92 -5.36
N GLN A 42 -8.37 3.96 -4.54
CA GLN A 42 -7.35 4.97 -4.31
C GLN A 42 -7.29 5.32 -2.83
N VAL A 43 -6.10 5.26 -2.25
CA VAL A 43 -5.79 5.79 -0.91
C VAL A 43 -5.26 7.22 -0.99
N GLU A 44 -5.26 7.92 0.14
CA GLU A 44 -4.60 9.22 0.27
C GLU A 44 -3.10 9.14 -0.03
N SER A 45 -2.56 10.21 -0.62
CA SER A 45 -1.14 10.26 -1.01
C SER A 45 -0.19 10.17 0.17
N GLU A 46 -0.58 10.70 1.33
CA GLU A 46 0.23 10.64 2.56
C GLU A 46 0.60 9.20 2.93
N LEU A 47 -0.32 8.26 2.73
CA LEU A 47 -0.11 6.85 3.02
C LEU A 47 0.88 6.20 2.05
N VAL A 48 0.87 6.64 0.78
CA VAL A 48 1.83 6.21 -0.23
C VAL A 48 3.22 6.79 0.07
N ASP A 49 3.28 8.06 0.48
CA ASP A 49 4.54 8.72 0.84
C ASP A 49 5.21 8.03 2.04
N GLU A 50 4.42 7.65 3.05
CA GLU A 50 4.91 6.88 4.21
C GLU A 50 5.46 5.51 3.78
N ALA A 51 4.75 4.79 2.92
CA ALA A 51 5.20 3.49 2.42
C ALA A 51 6.49 3.58 1.60
N VAL A 52 6.62 4.61 0.76
CA VAL A 52 7.84 4.84 -0.03
C VAL A 52 9.01 5.22 0.86
N ALA A 53 8.79 6.06 1.87
CA ALA A 53 9.83 6.43 2.84
C ALA A 53 10.35 5.19 3.60
N ALA A 54 9.43 4.35 4.11
CA ALA A 54 9.79 3.11 4.79
C ALA A 54 10.58 2.15 3.89
N LEU A 55 10.16 1.98 2.62
CA LEU A 55 10.92 1.18 1.65
C LEU A 55 12.32 1.75 1.41
N ALA A 56 12.45 3.07 1.29
CA ALA A 56 13.73 3.72 1.04
C ALA A 56 14.70 3.56 2.22
N GLU A 57 14.21 3.56 3.46
CA GLU A 57 15.00 3.31 4.67
C GLU A 57 15.53 1.86 4.71
N GLU A 58 14.74 0.87 4.29
CA GLU A 58 15.15 -0.55 4.23
C GLU A 58 16.23 -0.85 3.18
N LEU A 59 16.39 0.03 2.16
CA LEU A 59 17.33 -0.14 1.06
C LEU A 59 18.66 0.62 1.25
N GLN A 60 18.82 1.33 2.36
CA GLN A 60 20.06 2.05 2.71
C GLN A 60 21.08 1.14 3.40
#